data_AF-A0A7V9MND5-F1
#
_entry.id   AF-A0A7V9MND5-F1
#
_cell.length_a   1.000
_cell.length_b   1.000
_cell.length_c   1.000
_cell.angle_alpha   90.00
_cell.angle_beta   90.00
_cell.angle_gamma   90.00
#
_symmetry.space_group_name_H-M   'P 1'
#
loop_
_entity.id
_entity.type
_entity.pdbx_description
1 polymer ?
#
loop_
_entity_poly.entity_id
_entity_poly.type
_entity_poly.pdbx_seq_one_letter_code
_entity_poly.pdbx_strand_id
1 'polypeptide(L)'
;MHEFIKAIGLNNKVYYNHEHSLIKNIFYPTQGSSDHFLKCRILKYLYSKFINGDVNDKLEQYSKLTLEFVNLGCNVGIVQKEINELLKFGLLESENIISDTEWNQLPTEDFNVSISSKGYYYFTNLINRFSYLDLVLQDVPIFNVTSFQKLIAIFPKADAKGKRFLFDRKNVITTFINYLKEEELKQSGEMMKRYGSVVTEIEEGGLNKDFIKINELI
;
A
#
# COMPACT_ATOMS: atom_id res chain seq x y z
N MET A 1 -4.89 -13.03 -15.31
CA MET A 1 -4.74 -11.75 -14.57
C MET A 1 -3.66 -11.83 -13.48
N HIS A 2 -3.65 -12.86 -12.63
CA HIS A 2 -2.62 -13.09 -11.59
C HIS A 2 -1.16 -13.04 -12.11
N GLU A 3 -0.84 -13.78 -13.17
CA GLU A 3 0.51 -13.80 -13.77
C GLU A 3 0.86 -12.51 -14.53
N PHE A 4 -0.14 -11.77 -15.01
CA PHE A 4 0.06 -10.52 -15.75
C PHE A 4 0.53 -9.38 -14.83
N ILE A 5 -0.09 -9.26 -13.65
CA ILE A 5 0.33 -8.28 -12.62
C ILE A 5 1.75 -8.59 -12.15
N LYS A 6 2.11 -9.87 -11.99
CA LYS A 6 3.49 -10.28 -11.69
C LYS A 6 4.46 -9.95 -12.82
N ALA A 7 4.12 -10.30 -14.06
CA ALA A 7 4.98 -10.05 -15.22
C ALA A 7 5.25 -8.55 -15.41
N ILE A 8 4.25 -7.69 -15.21
CA ILE A 8 4.40 -6.24 -15.25
C ILE A 8 5.19 -5.74 -14.03
N GLY A 9 4.84 -6.18 -12.82
CA GLY A 9 5.48 -5.71 -11.59
C GLY A 9 6.96 -6.03 -11.49
N LEU A 10 7.39 -7.14 -12.08
CA LEU A 10 8.76 -7.61 -12.06
C LEU A 10 9.64 -7.02 -13.17
N ASN A 11 9.08 -6.52 -14.27
CA ASN A 11 9.78 -5.84 -15.37
C ASN A 11 11.21 -6.41 -15.65
N ASN A 12 11.27 -7.67 -16.08
CA ASN A 12 12.48 -8.47 -16.36
C ASN A 12 13.35 -8.91 -15.15
N LYS A 13 12.93 -8.69 -13.89
CA LYS A 13 13.63 -9.16 -12.69
C LYS A 13 13.02 -10.44 -12.11
N VAL A 14 13.84 -11.22 -11.42
CA VAL A 14 13.42 -12.47 -10.75
C VAL A 14 12.66 -12.19 -9.44
N TYR A 15 13.00 -11.07 -8.77
CA TYR A 15 12.47 -10.70 -7.47
C TYR A 15 11.87 -9.29 -7.50
N TYR A 16 10.85 -9.09 -6.66
CA TYR A 16 10.29 -7.77 -6.42
C TYR A 16 11.34 -6.87 -5.75
N ASN A 17 11.32 -5.58 -6.05
CA ASN A 17 12.10 -4.59 -5.32
C ASN A 17 11.32 -3.29 -5.21
N HIS A 18 11.04 -2.82 -3.99
CA HIS A 18 10.21 -1.62 -3.75
C HIS A 18 10.65 -0.40 -4.56
N GLU A 19 11.96 -0.14 -4.62
CA GLU A 19 12.52 1.02 -5.31
C GLU A 19 12.36 0.90 -6.84
N HIS A 20 12.68 -0.27 -7.39
CA HIS A 20 12.84 -0.46 -8.84
C HIS A 20 11.62 -1.07 -9.56
N SER A 21 10.73 -1.75 -8.85
CA SER A 21 9.56 -2.39 -9.44
C SER A 21 8.53 -1.35 -9.89
N LEU A 22 7.83 -1.65 -11.00
CA LEU A 22 6.78 -0.78 -11.55
C LEU A 22 5.56 -0.71 -10.62
N ILE A 23 5.24 -1.84 -9.98
CA ILE A 23 4.22 -1.90 -8.94
C ILE A 23 4.82 -1.43 -7.64
N LYS A 24 4.22 -0.44 -6.99
CA LYS A 24 4.74 0.17 -5.77
C LYS A 24 4.14 -0.48 -4.52
N ASN A 25 4.97 -0.69 -3.50
CA ASN A 25 4.54 -1.31 -2.25
C ASN A 25 4.01 -0.25 -1.30
N ILE A 26 2.70 -0.19 -1.13
CA ILE A 26 2.09 0.80 -0.23
C ILE A 26 2.22 0.44 1.24
N PHE A 27 2.61 -0.80 1.56
CA PHE A 27 2.87 -1.25 2.93
C PHE A 27 4.33 -1.06 3.35
N TYR A 28 5.21 -0.65 2.44
CA TYR A 28 6.58 -0.28 2.78
C TYR A 28 6.56 1.12 3.41
N PRO A 29 6.85 1.30 4.70
CA PRO A 29 6.84 2.61 5.34
C PRO A 29 8.07 3.43 4.93
N THR A 30 7.93 4.75 4.92
CA THR A 30 9.08 5.64 4.73
C THR A 30 10.10 5.52 5.86
N GLN A 31 11.36 5.87 5.58
CA GLN A 31 12.43 5.81 6.56
C GLN A 31 12.11 6.62 7.83
N GLY A 32 12.19 5.95 8.98
CA GLY A 32 11.87 6.50 10.30
C GLY A 32 10.44 6.20 10.76
N SER A 33 9.65 5.48 9.96
CA SER A 33 8.32 5.01 10.31
C SER A 33 8.26 3.49 10.40
N SER A 34 7.42 3.00 11.30
CA SER A 34 7.00 1.59 11.36
C SER A 34 5.52 1.41 11.02
N ASP A 35 4.85 2.46 10.53
CA ASP A 35 3.43 2.42 10.19
C ASP A 35 3.21 1.94 8.75
N HIS A 36 2.76 0.69 8.60
CA HIS A 36 2.42 0.09 7.31
C HIS A 36 1.18 0.69 6.63
N PHE A 37 0.38 1.48 7.34
CA PHE A 37 -0.98 1.83 6.93
C PHE A 37 -1.15 3.29 6.52
N LEU A 38 -0.18 4.16 6.84
CA LEU A 38 -0.32 5.59 6.62
C LEU A 38 -0.57 5.94 5.15
N LYS A 39 0.16 5.31 4.21
CA LYS A 39 -0.11 5.46 2.77
C LYS A 39 -1.54 5.06 2.39
N CYS A 40 -2.01 3.92 2.88
CA CYS A 40 -3.37 3.43 2.63
C CYS A 40 -4.41 4.43 3.14
N ARG A 41 -4.20 5.01 4.33
CA ARG A 41 -5.12 5.97 4.94
C ARG A 41 -5.11 7.32 4.24
N ILE A 42 -3.95 7.80 3.78
CA ILE A 42 -3.84 8.99 2.93
C ILE A 42 -4.65 8.78 1.63
N LEU A 43 -4.46 7.63 0.96
CA LEU A 43 -5.24 7.28 -0.22
C LEU A 43 -6.74 7.20 0.08
N LYS A 44 -7.12 6.59 1.21
CA LYS A 44 -8.52 6.51 1.65
C LYS A 44 -9.14 7.88 1.89
N TYR A 45 -8.42 8.78 2.55
CA TYR A 45 -8.87 10.14 2.80
C TYR A 45 -9.19 10.86 1.49
N LEU A 46 -8.24 10.88 0.56
CA LEU A 46 -8.41 11.55 -0.73
C LEU A 46 -9.43 10.83 -1.63
N TYR A 47 -9.52 9.51 -1.57
CA TYR A 47 -10.59 8.74 -2.21
C TYR A 47 -11.97 9.17 -1.71
N SER A 48 -12.15 9.30 -0.39
CA SER A 48 -13.45 9.71 0.18
C SER A 48 -13.88 11.10 -0.31
N LYS A 49 -12.92 12.02 -0.43
CA LYS A 49 -13.15 13.34 -1.04
C LYS A 49 -13.48 13.26 -2.52
N PHE A 50 -12.76 12.42 -3.26
CA PHE A 50 -12.98 12.26 -4.69
C PHE A 50 -14.41 11.78 -5.03
N ILE A 51 -14.99 10.89 -4.21
CA ILE A 51 -16.32 10.33 -4.46
C ILE A 51 -17.44 11.20 -3.90
N ASN A 52 -17.25 11.74 -2.69
CA ASN A 52 -18.31 12.45 -1.97
C ASN A 52 -18.31 13.96 -2.23
N GLY A 53 -17.21 14.50 -2.75
CA GLY A 53 -17.01 15.91 -3.00
C GLY A 53 -17.63 16.38 -4.31
N ASP A 54 -18.07 17.64 -4.32
CA ASP A 54 -18.34 18.37 -5.56
C ASP A 54 -17.04 18.60 -6.35
N VAL A 55 -17.09 19.14 -7.58
CA VAL A 55 -15.88 19.28 -8.43
C VAL A 55 -14.70 19.96 -7.71
N ASN A 56 -14.97 20.95 -6.85
CA ASN A 56 -13.96 21.67 -6.08
C ASN A 56 -13.47 20.94 -4.82
N ASP A 57 -14.21 19.94 -4.31
CA ASP A 57 -13.85 19.18 -3.09
C ASP A 57 -12.93 18.00 -3.38
N LYS A 58 -12.66 17.71 -4.66
CA LYS A 58 -11.75 16.64 -5.09
C LYS A 58 -10.28 16.92 -4.78
N LEU A 59 -9.97 18.20 -4.55
CA LEU A 59 -8.65 18.69 -4.20
C LEU A 59 -8.56 18.91 -2.68
N GLU A 60 -7.40 18.63 -2.12
CA GLU A 60 -7.07 18.99 -0.74
C GLU A 60 -5.76 19.78 -0.70
N GLN A 61 -5.70 20.82 0.13
CA GLN A 61 -4.45 21.54 0.36
C GLN A 61 -3.45 20.62 1.07
N TYR A 62 -2.21 20.57 0.59
CA TYR A 62 -1.15 19.74 1.16
C TYR A 62 -0.96 20.00 2.67
N SER A 63 -1.03 21.26 3.10
CA SER A 63 -1.00 21.65 4.51
C SER A 63 -2.16 21.04 5.32
N LYS A 64 -3.39 21.09 4.80
CA LYS A 64 -4.59 20.51 5.45
C LYS A 64 -4.54 19.00 5.51
N LEU A 65 -4.13 18.34 4.42
CA LEU A 65 -3.92 16.90 4.38
C LEU A 65 -2.88 16.48 5.44
N THR A 66 -1.77 17.20 5.53
CA THR A 66 -0.73 16.94 6.53
C THR A 66 -1.28 17.11 7.94
N LEU A 67 -2.03 18.19 8.19
CA LEU A 67 -2.60 18.51 9.48
C LEU A 67 -3.65 17.48 9.96
N GLU A 68 -4.46 16.91 9.06
CA GLU A 68 -5.41 15.83 9.40
C GLU A 68 -4.70 14.67 10.11
N PHE A 69 -3.57 14.19 9.56
CA PHE A 69 -2.85 13.06 10.15
C PHE A 69 -2.01 13.46 11.37
N VAL A 70 -1.45 14.67 11.39
CA VAL A 70 -0.75 15.19 12.57
C VAL A 70 -1.70 15.29 13.77
N ASN A 71 -2.93 15.74 13.55
CA ASN A 71 -3.96 15.81 14.60
C ASN A 71 -4.36 14.43 15.14
N LEU A 72 -4.10 13.35 14.39
CA LEU A 72 -4.30 11.96 14.81
C LEU A 72 -3.06 11.33 15.47
N GLY A 73 -2.03 12.15 15.74
CA GLY A 73 -0.82 11.75 16.43
C GLY A 73 0.34 11.32 15.52
N CYS A 74 0.22 11.45 14.20
CA CYS A 74 1.32 11.13 13.30
C CYS A 74 2.43 12.18 13.35
N ASN A 75 3.69 11.74 13.21
CA ASN A 75 4.82 12.66 13.07
C ASN A 75 4.73 13.42 11.74
N VAL A 76 4.79 14.76 11.78
CA VAL A 76 4.69 15.63 10.59
C VAL A 76 5.71 15.26 9.51
N GLY A 77 6.96 15.01 9.88
CA GLY A 77 8.02 14.65 8.92
C GLY A 77 7.77 13.30 8.26
N ILE A 78 7.15 12.36 8.96
CA ILE A 78 6.72 11.08 8.39
C ILE A 78 5.55 11.30 7.42
N VAL A 79 4.50 12.01 7.83
CA VAL A 79 3.33 12.29 6.97
C VAL A 79 3.77 12.94 5.64
N GLN A 80 4.63 13.95 5.73
CA GLN A 80 5.16 14.65 4.55
C GLN A 80 5.97 13.72 3.63
N LYS A 81 6.81 12.84 4.20
CA LYS A 81 7.56 11.84 3.43
C LYS A 81 6.63 10.85 2.73
N GLU A 82 5.58 10.38 3.41
CA GLU A 82 4.59 9.45 2.85
C GLU A 82 3.82 10.09 1.69
N ILE A 83 3.35 11.33 1.85
CA ILE A 83 2.66 12.07 0.77
C ILE A 83 3.61 12.27 -0.42
N ASN A 84 4.86 12.66 -0.16
CA ASN A 84 5.88 12.80 -1.20
C ASN A 84 6.13 11.49 -1.95
N GLU A 85 6.26 10.37 -1.23
CA GLU A 85 6.46 9.07 -1.86
C GLU A 85 5.24 8.66 -2.71
N LEU A 86 4.02 8.94 -2.25
CA LEU A 86 2.81 8.70 -3.04
C LEU A 86 2.72 9.58 -4.30
N LEU A 87 3.18 10.83 -4.25
CA LEU A 87 3.32 11.70 -5.42
C LEU A 87 4.36 11.14 -6.40
N LYS A 88 5.53 10.72 -5.91
CA LYS A 88 6.59 10.07 -6.73
C LYS A 88 6.14 8.76 -7.35
N PHE A 89 5.25 8.03 -6.68
CA PHE A 89 4.65 6.81 -7.23
C PHE A 89 3.59 7.10 -8.30
N GLY A 90 3.22 8.37 -8.49
CA GLY A 90 2.11 8.81 -9.31
C GLY A 90 0.77 8.28 -8.79
N LEU A 91 0.65 8.00 -7.49
CA LEU A 91 -0.61 7.61 -6.86
C LEU A 91 -1.41 8.85 -6.44
N LEU A 92 -0.72 9.94 -6.11
CA LEU A 92 -1.32 11.26 -5.98
C LEU A 92 -0.92 12.13 -7.17
N GLU A 93 -1.71 13.15 -7.43
CA GLU A 93 -1.44 14.18 -8.43
C GLU A 93 -1.63 15.56 -7.81
N SER A 94 -1.05 16.58 -8.45
CA SER A 94 -1.16 17.97 -8.00
C SER A 94 -1.17 18.89 -9.21
N GLU A 95 -1.92 19.98 -9.10
CA GLU A 95 -2.08 20.99 -10.16
C GLU A 95 -0.75 21.66 -10.54
N ASN A 96 0.16 21.80 -9.57
CA ASN A 96 1.44 22.48 -9.74
C ASN A 96 2.59 21.53 -10.09
N ILE A 97 2.30 20.23 -10.25
CA ILE A 97 3.32 19.19 -10.40
C ILE A 97 3.06 18.44 -11.71
N ILE A 98 3.79 18.81 -12.76
CA ILE A 98 3.71 18.19 -14.10
C ILE A 98 4.96 17.31 -14.33
N SER A 99 4.73 16.00 -14.44
CA SER A 99 5.58 14.87 -14.91
C SER A 99 7.13 14.90 -14.87
N ASP A 100 7.67 13.84 -14.26
CA ASP A 100 8.82 12.97 -14.61
C ASP A 100 10.24 13.52 -14.82
N THR A 101 10.51 14.83 -14.76
CA THR A 101 11.90 15.32 -15.03
C THR A 101 12.58 16.15 -13.94
N GLU A 102 11.91 16.57 -12.87
CA GLU A 102 12.51 17.57 -11.95
C GLU A 102 12.36 17.32 -10.43
N TRP A 103 12.17 16.08 -9.98
CA TRP A 103 11.89 15.86 -8.55
C TRP A 103 13.12 15.64 -7.67
N ASN A 104 13.72 16.74 -7.23
CA ASN A 104 14.59 16.75 -6.04
C ASN A 104 13.88 17.28 -4.77
N GLN A 105 12.86 18.15 -4.88
CA GLN A 105 12.19 18.78 -3.72
C GLN A 105 10.69 19.09 -4.00
N LEU A 106 9.87 19.10 -2.94
CA LEU A 106 8.47 19.57 -2.97
C LEU A 106 8.41 21.09 -3.20
N PRO A 107 7.31 21.64 -3.75
CA PRO A 107 7.10 23.09 -3.83
C PRO A 107 7.24 23.75 -2.45
N THR A 108 7.84 24.95 -2.41
CA THR A 108 7.98 25.74 -1.19
C THR A 108 6.66 26.37 -0.74
N GLU A 109 5.76 26.64 -1.68
CA GLU A 109 4.42 27.15 -1.43
C GLU A 109 3.43 25.99 -1.26
N ASP A 110 2.35 26.23 -0.51
CA ASP A 110 1.30 25.22 -0.35
C ASP A 110 0.57 24.97 -1.67
N PHE A 111 0.14 23.74 -1.90
CA PHE A 111 -0.42 23.32 -3.18
C PHE A 111 -1.55 22.31 -2.99
N ASN A 112 -2.40 22.17 -4.01
CA ASN A 112 -3.50 21.22 -4.00
C ASN A 112 -3.04 19.83 -4.44
N VAL A 113 -3.59 18.81 -3.79
CA VAL A 113 -3.32 17.38 -4.03
C VAL A 113 -4.64 16.64 -4.17
N SER A 114 -4.71 15.73 -5.14
CA SER A 114 -5.82 14.76 -5.29
C SER A 114 -5.29 13.35 -5.45
N ILE A 115 -6.18 12.38 -5.28
CA ILE A 115 -5.91 11.01 -5.71
C ILE A 115 -5.90 10.96 -7.24
N SER A 116 -4.85 10.40 -7.82
CA SER A 116 -4.79 10.19 -9.27
C SER A 116 -5.65 8.99 -9.69
N SER A 117 -5.86 8.81 -10.99
CA SER A 117 -6.48 7.59 -11.54
C SER A 117 -5.74 6.31 -11.14
N LYS A 118 -4.40 6.36 -11.07
CA LYS A 118 -3.58 5.23 -10.64
C LYS A 118 -3.73 4.96 -9.15
N GLY A 119 -3.75 6.01 -8.32
CA GLY A 119 -4.03 5.92 -6.88
C GLY A 119 -5.41 5.33 -6.60
N TYR A 120 -6.42 5.79 -7.34
CA TYR A 120 -7.79 5.28 -7.26
C TYR A 120 -7.81 3.77 -7.54
N TYR A 121 -7.18 3.32 -8.62
CA TYR A 121 -7.10 1.89 -8.96
C TYR A 121 -6.33 1.10 -7.90
N TYR A 122 -5.23 1.64 -7.38
CA TYR A 122 -4.46 1.00 -6.31
C TYR A 122 -5.35 0.74 -5.10
N PHE A 123 -6.00 1.78 -4.60
CA PHE A 123 -6.81 1.74 -3.38
C PHE A 123 -8.05 0.86 -3.53
N THR A 124 -8.81 1.01 -4.61
CA THR A 124 -10.10 0.32 -4.78
C THR A 124 -9.95 -1.12 -5.24
N ASN A 125 -8.87 -1.45 -5.96
CA ASN A 125 -8.74 -2.73 -6.63
C ASN A 125 -7.45 -3.46 -6.26
N LEU A 126 -6.28 -2.88 -6.59
CA LEU A 126 -5.03 -3.63 -6.63
C LEU A 126 -4.61 -4.18 -5.26
N ILE A 127 -4.74 -3.36 -4.21
CA ILE A 127 -4.22 -3.70 -2.87
C ILE A 127 -5.01 -4.83 -2.21
N ASN A 128 -6.24 -5.05 -2.71
CA ASN A 128 -7.16 -6.08 -2.25
C ASN A 128 -6.92 -7.44 -2.95
N ARG A 129 -5.90 -7.56 -3.80
CA ARG A 129 -5.67 -8.77 -4.61
C ARG A 129 -4.56 -9.63 -4.01
N PHE A 130 -4.78 -10.95 -4.00
CA PHE A 130 -3.77 -11.92 -3.60
C PHE A 130 -2.44 -11.73 -4.36
N SER A 131 -2.50 -11.49 -5.67
CA SER A 131 -1.33 -11.31 -6.52
C SER A 131 -0.49 -10.08 -6.15
N TYR A 132 -1.12 -9.02 -5.66
CA TYR A 132 -0.41 -7.82 -5.22
C TYR A 132 0.32 -8.10 -3.93
N LEU A 133 -0.38 -8.64 -2.92
CA LEU A 133 0.19 -8.97 -1.63
C LEU A 133 1.34 -9.99 -1.77
N ASP A 134 1.17 -11.03 -2.59
CA ASP A 134 2.21 -12.02 -2.90
C ASP A 134 3.45 -11.44 -3.59
N LEU A 135 3.27 -10.37 -4.34
CA LEU A 135 4.37 -9.65 -4.94
C LEU A 135 5.10 -8.81 -3.88
N VAL A 136 4.36 -7.93 -3.18
CA VAL A 136 4.97 -6.88 -2.36
C VAL A 136 5.51 -7.36 -1.01
N LEU A 137 4.98 -8.45 -0.43
CA LEU A 137 5.43 -8.95 0.88
C LEU A 137 6.94 -9.27 0.92
N GLN A 138 7.54 -9.50 -0.25
CA GLN A 138 8.96 -9.81 -0.41
C GLN A 138 9.86 -8.70 0.16
N ASP A 139 9.37 -7.45 0.10
CA ASP A 139 10.12 -6.28 0.54
C ASP A 139 9.44 -5.54 1.71
N VAL A 140 8.27 -5.97 2.19
CA VAL A 140 7.65 -5.32 3.36
C VAL A 140 8.53 -5.58 4.59
N PRO A 141 9.00 -4.55 5.29
CA PRO A 141 9.75 -4.76 6.53
C PRO A 141 8.83 -5.37 7.59
N ILE A 142 9.27 -6.45 8.23
CA ILE A 142 8.51 -7.10 9.30
C ILE A 142 9.15 -6.74 10.64
N PHE A 143 8.49 -5.87 11.40
CA PHE A 143 9.06 -5.32 12.65
C PHE A 143 8.92 -6.27 13.84
N ASN A 144 7.92 -7.16 13.82
CA ASN A 144 7.78 -8.20 14.84
C ASN A 144 8.69 -9.39 14.53
N VAL A 145 9.66 -9.66 15.41
CA VAL A 145 10.65 -10.74 15.24
C VAL A 145 9.99 -12.12 15.11
N THR A 146 8.98 -12.41 15.94
CA THR A 146 8.26 -13.69 15.91
C THR A 146 7.53 -13.88 14.59
N SER A 147 6.85 -12.84 14.10
CA SER A 147 6.13 -12.88 12.82
C SER A 147 7.10 -12.96 11.63
N PHE A 148 8.26 -12.30 11.70
CA PHE A 148 9.33 -12.42 10.71
C PHE A 148 9.87 -13.84 10.61
N GLN A 149 10.21 -14.46 11.75
CA GLN A 149 10.69 -15.85 11.78
C GLN A 149 9.66 -16.82 11.23
N LYS A 150 8.38 -16.65 11.58
CA LYS A 150 7.27 -17.44 11.03
C LYS A 150 7.21 -17.31 9.50
N LEU A 151 7.20 -16.08 8.98
CA LEU A 151 7.11 -15.80 7.55
C LEU A 151 8.27 -16.40 6.75
N ILE A 152 9.50 -16.29 7.26
CA ILE A 152 10.68 -16.91 6.62
C ILE A 152 10.56 -18.43 6.59
N ALA A 153 10.16 -19.05 7.70
CA ALA A 153 10.10 -20.50 7.81
C ALA A 153 9.13 -21.14 6.80
N ILE A 154 8.05 -20.44 6.46
CA ILE A 154 7.03 -20.92 5.52
C ILE A 154 7.18 -20.35 4.11
N PHE A 155 8.21 -19.55 3.85
CA PHE A 155 8.35 -18.86 2.57
C PHE A 155 8.53 -19.89 1.43
N PRO A 156 7.68 -19.87 0.39
CA PRO A 156 7.64 -20.90 -0.63
C PRO A 156 8.92 -20.90 -1.46
N LYS A 157 9.59 -22.05 -1.48
CA LYS A 157 10.71 -22.29 -2.40
C LYS A 157 10.19 -22.40 -3.83
N ALA A 158 10.97 -21.88 -4.77
CA ALA A 158 10.69 -22.08 -6.18
C ALA A 158 11.16 -23.47 -6.62
N ASP A 159 10.41 -24.09 -7.55
CA ASP A 159 10.84 -25.31 -8.23
C ASP A 159 11.97 -25.01 -9.25
N ALA A 160 12.44 -26.04 -9.95
CA ALA A 160 13.48 -25.92 -10.97
C ALA A 160 13.12 -24.98 -12.14
N LYS A 161 11.84 -24.61 -12.29
CA LYS A 161 11.32 -23.68 -13.31
C LYS A 161 11.01 -22.30 -12.72
N GLY A 162 11.37 -22.03 -11.47
CA GLY A 162 11.08 -20.76 -10.80
C GLY A 162 9.65 -20.63 -10.29
N LYS A 163 8.82 -21.69 -10.40
CA LYS A 163 7.42 -21.65 -9.98
C LYS A 163 7.30 -22.00 -8.50
N ARG A 164 6.55 -21.17 -7.78
CA ARG A 164 6.22 -21.38 -6.36
C ARG A 164 4.84 -22.02 -6.25
N PHE A 165 4.69 -23.01 -5.39
CA PHE A 165 3.41 -23.72 -5.21
C PHE A 165 2.33 -22.79 -4.66
N LEU A 166 1.12 -22.87 -5.23
CA LEU A 166 0.05 -21.90 -4.94
C LEU A 166 -0.48 -22.02 -3.51
N PHE A 167 -0.59 -23.23 -2.99
CA PHE A 167 -1.00 -23.49 -1.60
C PHE A 167 -0.04 -22.83 -0.60
N ASP A 168 1.26 -23.03 -0.77
CA ASP A 168 2.28 -22.46 0.12
C ASP A 168 2.26 -20.93 0.07
N ARG A 169 2.15 -20.34 -1.12
CA ARG A 169 1.99 -18.90 -1.28
C ARG A 169 0.76 -18.37 -0.56
N LYS A 170 -0.38 -19.08 -0.64
CA LYS A 170 -1.58 -18.72 0.13
C LYS A 170 -1.29 -18.72 1.63
N ASN A 171 -0.62 -19.75 2.15
CA ASN A 171 -0.27 -19.83 3.58
C ASN A 171 0.62 -18.66 4.03
N VAL A 172 1.57 -18.24 3.19
CA VAL A 172 2.38 -17.04 3.47
C VAL A 172 1.53 -15.79 3.52
N ILE A 173 0.62 -15.60 2.57
CA ILE A 173 -0.26 -14.42 2.57
C ILE A 173 -1.19 -14.42 3.76
N THR A 174 -1.76 -15.56 4.15
CA THR A 174 -2.55 -15.67 5.37
C THR A 174 -1.74 -15.25 6.59
N THR A 175 -0.48 -15.70 6.68
CA THR A 175 0.41 -15.32 7.80
C THR A 175 0.78 -13.84 7.76
N PHE A 176 1.01 -13.28 6.58
CA PHE A 176 1.33 -11.87 6.39
C PHE A 176 0.13 -10.97 6.74
N ILE A 177 -1.08 -11.35 6.35
CA ILE A 177 -2.30 -10.64 6.74
C ILE A 177 -2.49 -10.67 8.26
N ASN A 178 -2.25 -11.81 8.91
CA ASN A 178 -2.32 -11.89 10.37
C ASN A 178 -1.29 -10.96 11.04
N TYR A 179 -0.07 -10.89 10.51
CA TYR A 179 0.91 -9.89 10.96
C TYR A 179 0.39 -8.46 10.80
N LEU A 180 -0.17 -8.10 9.64
CA LEU A 180 -0.74 -6.77 9.45
C LEU A 180 -1.90 -6.48 10.43
N LYS A 181 -2.75 -7.47 10.75
CA LYS A 181 -3.78 -7.31 11.78
C LYS A 181 -3.16 -7.00 13.14
N GLU A 182 -2.11 -7.72 13.53
CA GLU A 182 -1.39 -7.48 14.77
C GLU A 182 -0.75 -6.08 14.81
N GLU A 183 -0.17 -5.60 13.70
CA GLU A 183 0.38 -4.24 13.61
C GLU A 183 -0.72 -3.17 13.62
N GLU A 184 -1.87 -3.43 13.01
CA GLU A 184 -2.99 -2.49 12.99
C GLU A 184 -3.61 -2.31 14.38
N LEU A 185 -3.65 -3.38 15.20
CA LEU A 185 -4.12 -3.30 16.59
C LEU A 185 -3.26 -2.38 17.48
N LYS A 186 -2.03 -2.05 17.07
CA LYS A 186 -1.15 -1.11 17.79
C LYS A 186 -1.43 0.35 17.45
N GLN A 187 -2.28 0.62 16.47
CA GLN A 187 -2.60 1.96 15.99
C GLN A 187 -3.49 2.70 17.00
N SER A 188 -3.47 4.03 16.97
CA SER A 188 -4.27 4.82 17.92
C SER A 188 -5.78 4.57 17.72
N GLY A 189 -6.53 4.59 18.82
CA GLY A 189 -7.99 4.41 18.78
C GLY A 189 -8.69 5.48 17.94
N GLU A 190 -8.16 6.70 17.92
CA GLU A 190 -8.66 7.81 17.08
C GLU A 190 -8.46 7.52 15.58
N MET A 191 -7.28 7.01 15.20
CA MET A 191 -7.00 6.60 13.82
C MET A 191 -7.96 5.50 13.36
N MET A 192 -8.18 4.48 14.21
CA MET A 192 -9.10 3.38 13.92
C MET A 192 -10.55 3.84 13.86
N LYS A 193 -10.97 4.77 14.73
CA LYS A 193 -12.32 5.36 14.69
C LYS A 193 -12.55 6.17 13.43
N ARG A 194 -11.53 6.90 12.95
CA ARG A 194 -11.62 7.78 11.78
C ARG A 194 -11.59 7.02 10.46
N TYR A 195 -10.68 6.04 10.34
CA TYR A 195 -10.42 5.36 9.07
C TYR A 195 -10.77 3.88 9.05
N GLY A 196 -11.19 3.27 10.15
CA GLY A 196 -11.50 1.85 10.20
C GLY A 196 -10.26 0.96 10.06
N SER A 197 -10.50 -0.32 9.78
CA SER A 197 -9.45 -1.33 9.56
C SER A 197 -9.12 -1.45 8.07
N VAL A 198 -7.88 -1.10 7.72
CA VAL A 198 -7.31 -1.29 6.38
C VAL A 198 -7.25 -2.78 6.05
N VAL A 199 -6.94 -3.63 7.03
CA VAL A 199 -6.81 -5.07 6.79
C VAL A 199 -8.16 -5.72 6.51
N THR A 200 -9.20 -5.37 7.26
CA THR A 200 -10.57 -5.84 6.97
C THR A 200 -11.03 -5.40 5.59
N GLU A 201 -10.74 -4.15 5.20
CA GLU A 201 -11.08 -3.65 3.86
C GLU A 201 -10.37 -4.41 2.74
N ILE A 202 -9.11 -4.82 2.94
CA ILE A 202 -8.38 -5.67 1.99
C ILE A 202 -9.02 -7.06 1.87
N GLU A 203 -9.37 -7.66 3.01
CA GLU A 203 -10.02 -8.98 3.08
C GLU A 203 -11.36 -8.98 2.34
N GLU A 204 -12.23 -8.03 2.67
CA GLU A 204 -13.57 -7.89 2.08
C GLU A 204 -13.54 -7.36 0.64
N GLY A 205 -12.58 -6.49 0.33
CA GLY A 205 -12.43 -5.82 -0.97
C GLY A 205 -11.99 -6.74 -2.11
N GLY A 206 -11.49 -7.93 -1.83
CA GLY A 206 -11.15 -8.89 -2.88
C GLY A 206 -10.34 -10.11 -2.45
N LEU A 207 -9.60 -10.02 -1.35
CA LEU A 207 -8.66 -11.08 -0.99
C LEU A 207 -9.39 -12.37 -0.59
N ASN A 208 -10.50 -12.26 0.15
CA ASN A 208 -11.30 -13.44 0.52
C ASN A 208 -11.87 -14.15 -0.72
N LYS A 209 -12.30 -13.39 -1.73
CA LYS A 209 -12.76 -13.95 -3.01
C LYS A 209 -11.63 -14.68 -3.74
N ASP A 210 -10.41 -14.15 -3.68
CA ASP A 210 -9.23 -14.81 -4.26
C ASP A 210 -8.87 -16.09 -3.50
N PHE A 211 -8.96 -16.08 -2.17
CA PHE A 211 -8.73 -17.27 -1.36
C PHE A 211 -9.74 -18.39 -1.63
N ILE A 212 -11.01 -18.06 -1.81
CA ILE A 212 -12.05 -19.03 -2.20
C ILE A 212 -11.69 -19.66 -3.55
N LYS A 213 -11.38 -18.84 -4.56
CA LYS A 213 -10.98 -19.33 -5.89
C LYS A 213 -9.72 -20.19 -5.85
N ILE A 214 -8.74 -19.83 -5.02
CA ILE A 214 -7.52 -20.63 -4.87
C ILE A 214 -7.83 -22.00 -4.25
N ASN A 215 -8.75 -22.06 -3.29
CA ASN A 215 -9.18 -23.33 -2.70
C ASN A 215 -9.92 -24.24 -3.70
N GLU A 216 -10.64 -23.66 -4.65
CA GLU A 216 -11.31 -24.43 -5.71
C GLU A 216 -10.31 -25.01 -6.74
N LEU A 217 -9.07 -24.51 -6.78
CA LEU A 217 -8.02 -24.89 -7.72
C LEU A 217 -7.00 -25.90 -7.16
N ILE A 218 -7.06 -26.20 -5.86
CA ILE A 218 -6.13 -27.08 -5.13
C ILE A 218 -6.89 -28.33 -4.70
#